data_AF-A0A814WK46-F1
#
_entry.id   AF-A0A814WK46-F1
#
_cell.length_a   1.000
_cell.length_b   1.000
_cell.length_c   1.000
_cell.angle_alpha   90.00
_cell.angle_beta   90.00
_cell.angle_gamma   90.00
#
_symmetry.space_group_name_H-M   'P 1'
#
loop_
_entity.id
_entity.type
_entity.pdbx_description
1 polymer ?
#
loop_
_entity_poly.entity_id
_entity_poly.type
_entity_poly.pdbx_seq_one_letter_code
_entity_poly.pdbx_strand_id
1 'polypeptide(L)'
;MYILLTVVIYLTAVSSINGYRGPFRRLLPTGNLTILQLNDDPGEPLYLTPYIEQGKIEEARELSLVDLTPYKQQSFSGYLTVNKEYNSNMFFWFFPAQNGNKPDTPIMLWLQGGPGASSLFALFTEIGPIYIDANGYIQLREITWNKNYHLIFIDNPVGTGFSFTGNDQGYARSQEDVARDLYSALTQFFQIYTDYASNPFYITGESYGGKYVPSITYKIHVENQNPQVKVKINLKGMTVGDGLCDPINQYQYGDFLYQIGLIDQTQKSYVDLQTALMRYSIEQERYIDAFHLFDALLNGDLLNTTSYFYNVTGIKNYFNYLLTEEPEEQSYFVSFITHPERRKQIHVGNLSYGSQSDIVEKMLLNDMMQSVAWKIEAIANANYSVMIYNGQLDIIIAVPLTMEWVSQLNWIGTDELRRASRKVWKVADPDPEIAGYIKTANNNRFFLATVRNAGHMVPYDQPRVMLNLLEKFLSAQPKSQ
;
A
#
# COMPACT_ATOMS: atom_id res chain seq x y z
N MET A 1 -18.91 -40.77 -26.96
CA MET A 1 -20.07 -39.86 -26.74
C MET A 1 -19.64 -38.91 -25.63
N TYR A 2 -18.91 -37.85 -26.01
CA TYR A 2 -18.37 -36.85 -25.08
C TYR A 2 -19.34 -35.67 -25.06
N ILE A 3 -19.92 -35.37 -23.91
CA ILE A 3 -20.78 -34.20 -23.71
C ILE A 3 -19.86 -33.04 -23.34
N LEU A 4 -19.57 -32.16 -24.32
CA LEU A 4 -19.04 -30.82 -24.06
C LEU A 4 -20.19 -30.00 -23.46
N LEU A 5 -20.04 -29.59 -22.19
CA LEU A 5 -20.88 -28.56 -21.58
C LEU A 5 -20.28 -27.20 -21.91
N THR A 6 -20.74 -26.61 -23.01
CA THR A 6 -20.47 -25.22 -23.35
C THR A 6 -21.37 -24.33 -22.48
N VAL A 7 -20.81 -23.77 -21.41
CA VAL A 7 -21.49 -22.73 -20.62
C VAL A 7 -21.36 -21.42 -21.39
N VAL A 8 -22.42 -21.02 -22.08
CA VAL A 8 -22.55 -19.72 -22.74
C VAL A 8 -23.05 -18.72 -21.70
N ILE A 9 -22.18 -17.82 -21.24
CA ILE A 9 -22.57 -16.68 -20.42
C ILE A 9 -23.01 -15.55 -21.36
N TYR A 10 -24.30 -15.24 -21.36
CA TYR A 10 -24.85 -14.07 -22.04
C TYR A 10 -24.60 -12.82 -21.19
N LEU A 11 -23.69 -11.96 -21.63
CA LEU A 11 -23.55 -10.60 -21.09
C LEU A 11 -24.46 -9.66 -21.89
N THR A 12 -25.62 -9.33 -21.33
CA THR A 12 -26.45 -8.21 -21.81
C THR A 12 -25.91 -6.91 -21.23
N ALA A 13 -25.28 -6.10 -22.08
CA ALA A 13 -24.92 -4.73 -21.75
C ALA A 13 -26.19 -3.89 -21.63
N VAL A 14 -26.62 -3.60 -20.40
CA VAL A 14 -27.61 -2.55 -20.12
C VAL A 14 -26.85 -1.32 -19.64
N SER A 15 -26.71 -0.35 -20.53
CA SER A 15 -26.29 1.01 -20.19
C SER A 15 -27.41 1.68 -19.39
N SER A 16 -27.30 1.69 -18.06
CA SER A 16 -28.07 2.59 -17.21
C SER A 16 -27.12 3.60 -16.56
N ILE A 17 -27.44 4.87 -16.77
CA ILE A 17 -26.83 6.02 -16.09
C ILE A 17 -27.37 6.00 -14.66
N ASN A 18 -26.73 5.19 -13.81
CA ASN A 18 -26.81 5.29 -12.36
C ASN A 18 -25.38 5.20 -11.86
N GLY A 19 -24.97 6.17 -11.05
CA GLY A 19 -23.59 6.41 -10.65
C GLY A 19 -22.86 5.13 -10.25
N TYR A 20 -21.94 4.71 -11.13
CA TYR A 20 -21.01 3.63 -10.87
C TYR A 20 -20.14 4.02 -9.68
N ARG A 21 -20.25 3.27 -8.59
CA ARG A 21 -19.38 3.35 -7.42
C ARG A 21 -18.29 2.29 -7.63
N GLY A 22 -17.03 2.62 -7.43
CA GLY A 22 -15.91 1.70 -7.71
C GLY A 22 -16.04 0.36 -6.99
N PRO A 23 -15.25 -0.65 -7.40
CA PRO A 23 -14.82 -1.71 -6.48
C PRO A 23 -14.09 -1.05 -5.29
N PHE A 24 -13.54 -1.66 -4.27
CA PHE A 24 -12.79 -1.03 -3.17
C PHE A 24 -13.39 0.21 -2.44
N ARG A 25 -14.69 0.52 -2.66
CA ARG A 25 -15.65 1.21 -1.76
C ARG A 25 -15.27 1.12 -0.28
N ARG A 26 -14.98 -0.12 0.11
CA ARG A 26 -14.73 -0.53 1.50
C ARG A 26 -13.26 -0.33 1.92
N LEU A 27 -12.29 -0.41 1.01
CA LEU A 27 -10.88 -0.08 1.26
C LEU A 27 -10.64 1.43 1.38
N LEU A 28 -11.50 2.24 0.75
CA LEU A 28 -11.50 3.68 0.95
C LEU A 28 -12.26 3.99 2.24
N PRO A 29 -11.65 4.69 3.21
CA PRO A 29 -12.31 4.95 4.48
C PRO A 29 -13.65 5.65 4.22
N THR A 30 -14.74 5.00 4.60
CA THR A 30 -16.12 5.43 4.34
C THR A 30 -16.56 6.60 5.23
N GLY A 31 -15.60 7.37 5.74
CA GLY A 31 -15.83 8.46 6.68
C GLY A 31 -16.67 9.58 6.05
N ASN A 32 -17.40 10.29 6.90
CA ASN A 32 -18.21 11.42 6.46
C ASN A 32 -17.31 12.55 5.96
N LEU A 33 -17.33 12.79 4.65
CA LEU A 33 -16.69 13.95 4.04
C LEU A 33 -17.34 15.22 4.57
N THR A 34 -16.54 16.15 5.09
CA THR A 34 -17.04 17.50 5.37
C THR A 34 -17.20 18.25 4.05
N ILE A 35 -18.44 18.64 3.74
CA ILE A 35 -18.77 19.40 2.54
C ILE A 35 -18.49 20.88 2.82
N LEU A 36 -17.58 21.46 2.04
CA LEU A 36 -17.26 22.89 2.10
C LEU A 36 -18.51 23.74 1.82
N GLN A 37 -18.76 24.70 2.70
CA GLN A 37 -19.82 25.69 2.58
C GLN A 37 -19.31 26.95 1.87
N LEU A 38 -20.23 27.79 1.39
CA LEU A 38 -19.92 29.00 0.60
C LEU A 38 -18.95 29.97 1.29
N ASN A 39 -18.92 29.99 2.63
CA ASN A 39 -18.11 30.91 3.43
C ASN A 39 -16.85 30.25 4.04
N ASP A 40 -16.57 28.99 3.72
CA ASP A 40 -15.37 28.31 4.20
C ASP A 40 -14.13 28.78 3.44
N ASP A 41 -13.00 28.90 4.14
CA ASP A 41 -11.68 29.21 3.54
C ASP A 41 -10.74 28.00 3.70
N PRO A 42 -10.71 27.07 2.73
CA PRO A 42 -9.80 25.94 2.76
C PRO A 42 -8.38 26.30 2.28
N GLY A 43 -8.10 27.58 1.98
CA GLY A 43 -6.85 28.02 1.36
C GLY A 43 -6.68 27.59 -0.09
N GLU A 44 -5.47 27.79 -0.61
CA GLU A 44 -5.06 27.40 -1.96
C GLU A 44 -4.15 26.16 -1.93
N PRO A 45 -4.21 25.28 -2.95
CA PRO A 45 -3.31 24.15 -3.03
C PRO A 45 -1.87 24.61 -3.31
N LEU A 46 -0.89 24.06 -2.59
CA LEU A 46 0.52 24.40 -2.75
C LEU A 46 1.20 23.48 -3.77
N TYR A 47 1.50 24.01 -4.96
CA TYR A 47 2.32 23.33 -5.96
C TYR A 47 3.79 23.69 -5.78
N LEU A 48 4.64 22.69 -5.52
CA LEU A 48 6.05 22.91 -5.21
C LEU A 48 6.94 22.86 -6.45
N THR A 49 6.54 22.14 -7.50
CA THR A 49 7.30 22.00 -8.76
C THR A 49 7.71 23.34 -9.39
N PRO A 50 6.84 24.38 -9.46
CA PRO A 50 7.25 25.68 -10.00
C PRO A 50 8.41 26.33 -9.24
N TYR A 51 8.53 26.12 -7.94
CA TYR A 51 9.64 26.64 -7.13
C TYR A 51 10.94 25.87 -7.39
N ILE A 52 10.85 24.54 -7.54
CA ILE A 52 11.99 23.69 -7.94
C ILE A 52 12.56 24.16 -9.28
N GLU A 53 11.71 24.40 -10.26
CA GLU A 53 12.11 24.82 -11.61
C GLU A 53 12.75 26.21 -11.65
N GLN A 54 12.38 27.07 -10.71
CA GLN A 54 12.98 28.40 -10.52
C GLN A 54 14.25 28.35 -9.66
N GLY A 55 14.65 27.19 -9.15
CA GLY A 55 15.79 27.04 -8.24
C GLY A 55 15.54 27.59 -6.82
N LYS A 56 14.27 27.82 -6.44
CA LYS A 56 13.83 28.38 -5.15
C LYS A 56 13.57 27.27 -4.13
N ILE A 57 14.61 26.49 -3.83
CA ILE A 57 14.50 25.24 -3.06
C ILE A 57 14.14 25.51 -1.59
N GLU A 58 14.78 26.50 -0.97
CA GLU A 58 14.52 26.88 0.42
C GLU A 58 13.10 27.43 0.59
N GLU A 59 12.64 28.27 -0.35
CA GLU A 59 11.28 28.81 -0.36
C GLU A 59 10.24 27.68 -0.50
N ALA A 60 10.48 26.70 -1.39
CA ALA A 60 9.62 25.53 -1.52
C ALA A 60 9.50 24.75 -0.19
N ARG A 61 10.63 24.56 0.49
CA ARG A 61 10.67 23.87 1.79
C ARG A 61 9.91 24.65 2.85
N GLU A 62 10.13 25.96 2.97
CA GLU A 62 9.45 26.82 3.94
C GLU A 62 7.94 26.85 3.74
N LEU A 63 7.48 26.99 2.49
CA LEU A 63 6.04 27.01 2.16
C LEU A 63 5.35 25.68 2.48
N SER A 64 6.06 24.57 2.35
CA SER A 64 5.49 23.24 2.61
C SER A 64 5.27 22.92 4.09
N LEU A 65 5.75 23.77 5.02
CA LEU A 65 5.65 23.52 6.46
C LEU A 65 4.19 23.39 6.92
N VAL A 66 3.92 22.37 7.71
CA VAL A 66 2.62 22.09 8.34
C VAL A 66 2.76 22.10 9.85
N ASP A 67 1.91 22.89 10.52
CA ASP A 67 1.77 22.94 11.97
C ASP A 67 0.45 22.28 12.39
N LEU A 68 0.55 21.21 13.20
CA LEU A 68 -0.59 20.48 13.74
C LEU A 68 -0.53 20.39 15.26
N THR A 69 -1.08 21.35 15.99
CA THR A 69 -1.25 21.18 17.46
C THR A 69 -2.23 20.03 17.75
N PRO A 70 -1.89 19.04 18.62
CA PRO A 70 -0.81 19.02 19.63
C PRO A 70 0.52 18.37 19.20
N TYR A 71 0.67 17.94 17.95
CA TYR A 71 1.92 17.46 17.39
C TYR A 71 2.91 18.62 17.21
N LYS A 72 3.91 18.70 18.09
CA LYS A 72 4.85 19.84 18.19
C LYS A 72 6.04 19.79 17.24
N GLN A 73 6.20 18.70 16.48
CA GLN A 73 7.27 18.60 15.49
C GLN A 73 6.79 19.13 14.14
N GLN A 74 7.74 19.57 13.32
CA GLN A 74 7.45 20.02 11.97
C GLN A 74 7.09 18.83 11.08
N SER A 75 6.08 19.00 10.23
CA SER A 75 5.82 18.12 9.09
C SER A 75 5.69 18.98 7.84
N PHE A 76 5.70 18.37 6.66
CA PHE A 76 5.68 19.11 5.41
C PHE A 76 4.76 18.46 4.38
N SER A 77 3.94 19.24 3.68
CA SER A 77 3.06 18.73 2.65
C SER A 77 2.96 19.67 1.45
N GLY A 78 2.43 19.14 0.35
CA GLY A 78 2.20 19.88 -0.88
C GLY A 78 2.11 18.95 -2.07
N TYR A 79 2.03 19.54 -3.25
CA TYR A 79 1.90 18.83 -4.52
C TYR A 79 3.19 18.86 -5.33
N LEU A 80 3.51 17.70 -5.90
CA LEU A 80 4.56 17.52 -6.89
C LEU A 80 3.90 17.21 -8.23
N THR A 81 4.08 18.08 -9.22
CA THR A 81 3.59 17.89 -10.58
C THR A 81 4.44 16.83 -11.27
N VAL A 82 3.83 15.68 -11.58
CA VAL A 82 4.51 14.52 -12.20
C VAL A 82 4.28 14.46 -13.71
N ASN A 83 3.19 15.07 -14.19
CA ASN A 83 2.92 15.24 -15.61
C ASN A 83 2.24 16.60 -15.87
N LYS A 84 2.95 17.52 -16.53
CA LYS A 84 2.43 18.86 -16.83
C LYS A 84 1.36 18.87 -17.93
N GLU A 85 1.45 17.97 -18.90
CA GLU A 85 0.53 17.90 -20.04
C GLU A 85 -0.90 17.62 -19.56
N TYR A 86 -1.04 16.73 -18.57
CA TYR A 86 -2.34 16.33 -18.02
C TYR A 86 -2.68 17.00 -16.69
N ASN A 87 -1.84 17.95 -16.23
CA ASN A 87 -1.95 18.55 -14.91
C ASN A 87 -2.07 17.49 -13.80
N SER A 88 -1.20 16.48 -13.86
CA SER A 88 -1.16 15.39 -12.90
C SER A 88 -0.22 15.75 -11.75
N ASN A 89 -0.76 15.73 -10.53
CA ASN A 89 -0.09 16.16 -9.32
C ASN A 89 -0.24 15.10 -8.23
N MET A 90 0.86 14.77 -7.57
CA MET A 90 0.88 13.85 -6.43
C MET A 90 1.01 14.63 -5.12
N PHE A 91 0.10 14.38 -4.18
CA PHE A 91 0.17 14.89 -2.82
C PHE A 91 1.12 14.02 -1.99
N PHE A 92 1.99 14.66 -1.20
CA PHE A 92 2.78 13.99 -0.18
C PHE A 92 2.62 14.67 1.18
N TRP A 93 2.89 13.90 2.23
CA TRP A 93 3.08 14.41 3.58
C TRP A 93 4.29 13.74 4.24
N PHE A 94 5.27 14.57 4.58
CA PHE A 94 6.55 14.18 5.14
C PHE A 94 6.64 14.51 6.64
N PHE A 95 7.08 13.54 7.42
CA PHE A 95 7.30 13.65 8.86
C PHE A 95 8.75 13.28 9.19
N PRO A 96 9.63 14.27 9.45
CA PRO A 96 10.94 14.03 10.00
C PRO A 96 10.89 13.24 11.32
N ALA A 97 11.91 12.41 11.54
CA ALA A 97 12.04 11.60 12.74
C ALA A 97 12.09 12.46 14.00
N GLN A 98 11.34 12.08 15.03
CA GLN A 98 11.27 12.83 16.30
C GLN A 98 12.62 12.90 17.02
N ASN A 99 13.45 11.87 16.86
CA ASN A 99 14.80 11.79 17.41
C ASN A 99 15.88 12.47 16.53
N GLY A 100 15.46 13.24 15.53
CA GLY A 100 16.31 14.09 14.69
C GLY A 100 16.87 13.41 13.44
N ASN A 101 17.38 14.23 12.51
CA ASN A 101 18.03 13.77 11.30
C ASN A 101 19.53 13.48 11.55
N LYS A 102 19.88 12.20 11.59
CA LYS A 102 21.28 11.71 11.61
C LYS A 102 21.59 11.05 10.27
N PRO A 103 22.86 10.95 9.85
CA PRO A 103 23.22 10.34 8.56
C PRO A 103 22.67 8.92 8.36
N ASP A 104 22.51 8.16 9.44
CA ASP A 104 22.02 6.78 9.44
C ASP A 104 20.51 6.67 9.72
N THR A 105 19.80 7.75 10.03
CA THR A 105 18.34 7.75 10.25
C THR A 105 17.63 7.38 8.95
N PRO A 106 16.97 6.21 8.85
CA PRO A 106 16.29 5.82 7.62
C PRO A 106 15.09 6.70 7.28
N ILE A 107 14.81 6.82 5.98
CA ILE A 107 13.56 7.34 5.44
C ILE A 107 12.74 6.16 4.94
N MET A 108 11.49 6.09 5.40
CA MET A 108 10.49 5.12 4.97
C MET A 108 9.47 5.83 4.10
N LEU A 109 9.41 5.49 2.82
CA LEU A 109 8.23 5.77 2.01
C LEU A 109 7.16 4.74 2.35
N TRP A 110 5.95 5.16 2.68
CA TRP A 110 4.78 4.29 2.81
C TRP A 110 3.83 4.47 1.64
N LEU A 111 3.47 3.36 1.00
CA LEU A 111 2.50 3.29 -0.09
C LEU A 111 1.35 2.38 0.31
N GLN A 112 0.18 2.99 0.56
CA GLN A 112 -1.05 2.24 0.75
C GLN A 112 -1.51 1.61 -0.58
N GLY A 113 -2.27 0.52 -0.51
CA GLY A 113 -2.74 -0.25 -1.65
C GLY A 113 -4.04 0.26 -2.27
N GLY A 114 -5.09 -0.56 -2.24
CA GLY A 114 -6.31 -0.40 -3.02
C GLY A 114 -6.33 -1.35 -4.22
N PRO A 115 -6.13 -0.88 -5.47
CA PRO A 115 -5.52 0.40 -5.88
C PRO A 115 -6.42 1.62 -5.65
N GLY A 116 -5.79 2.77 -5.39
CA GLY A 116 -6.51 4.04 -5.18
C GLY A 116 -6.76 4.41 -3.72
N ALA A 117 -6.27 3.63 -2.75
CA ALA A 117 -6.38 3.95 -1.34
C ALA A 117 -5.29 4.93 -0.88
N SER A 118 -5.68 5.96 -0.13
CA SER A 118 -4.77 7.01 0.32
C SER A 118 -3.75 6.51 1.34
N SER A 119 -2.50 6.93 1.20
CA SER A 119 -1.45 6.66 2.20
C SER A 119 -1.63 7.46 3.48
N LEU A 120 -2.56 8.44 3.51
CA LEU A 120 -2.97 9.09 4.75
C LEU A 120 -3.70 8.12 5.68
N PHE A 121 -4.26 7.02 5.18
CA PHE A 121 -4.76 5.95 6.03
C PHE A 121 -3.66 5.50 7.00
N ALA A 122 -2.51 5.06 6.49
CA ALA A 122 -1.42 4.57 7.32
C ALA A 122 -0.82 5.63 8.24
N LEU A 123 -0.87 6.91 7.85
CA LEU A 123 -0.51 8.02 8.72
C LEU A 123 -1.40 8.05 9.97
N PHE A 124 -2.72 7.96 9.80
CA PHE A 124 -3.69 8.15 10.89
C PHE A 124 -4.11 6.88 11.60
N THR A 125 -3.97 5.70 11.00
CA THR A 125 -4.47 4.44 11.55
C THR A 125 -3.33 3.50 11.97
N GLU A 126 -2.22 3.49 11.23
CA GLU A 126 -1.16 2.48 11.38
C GLU A 126 0.13 3.01 12.04
N ILE A 127 1.01 3.62 11.25
CA ILE A 127 2.42 3.84 11.62
C ILE A 127 2.75 5.30 11.94
N GLY A 128 1.92 6.25 11.54
CA GLY A 128 2.17 7.68 11.70
C GLY A 128 2.13 8.15 13.17
N PRO A 129 2.60 9.37 13.45
CA PRO A 129 2.76 9.87 14.81
C PRO A 129 1.46 10.26 15.50
N ILE A 130 0.35 10.33 14.75
CA ILE A 130 -0.94 10.80 15.23
C ILE A 130 -2.08 9.88 14.79
N TYR A 131 -3.20 9.98 15.48
CA TYR A 131 -4.49 9.41 15.07
C TYR A 131 -5.62 10.38 15.45
N ILE A 132 -6.80 10.16 14.88
CA ILE A 132 -7.99 10.94 15.20
C ILE A 132 -8.91 10.09 16.08
N ASP A 133 -9.31 10.62 17.23
CA ASP A 133 -10.24 9.93 18.12
C ASP A 133 -11.71 10.09 17.66
N ALA A 134 -12.63 9.40 18.34
CA ALA A 134 -14.06 9.43 18.03
C ALA A 134 -14.70 10.84 18.15
N ASN A 135 -14.05 11.78 18.82
CA ASN A 135 -14.50 13.17 18.95
C ASN A 135 -13.90 14.08 17.85
N GLY A 136 -13.09 13.53 16.95
CA GLY A 136 -12.43 14.30 15.89
C GLY A 136 -11.17 15.04 16.34
N TYR A 137 -10.62 14.74 17.51
CA TYR A 137 -9.41 15.38 18.01
C TYR A 137 -8.15 14.59 17.67
N ILE A 138 -7.07 15.31 17.44
CA ILE A 138 -5.74 14.74 17.22
C ILE A 138 -5.21 14.17 18.54
N GLN A 139 -4.81 12.91 18.50
CA GLN A 139 -4.10 12.23 19.58
C GLN A 139 -2.70 11.82 19.11
N LEU A 140 -1.75 11.75 20.04
CA LEU A 140 -0.39 11.28 19.76
C LEU A 140 -0.35 9.76 19.87
N ARG A 141 0.26 9.10 18.88
CA ARG A 141 0.44 7.64 18.90
C ARG A 141 1.65 7.26 19.73
N GLU A 142 1.44 6.38 20.71
CA GLU A 142 2.52 5.90 21.59
C GLU A 142 3.57 5.08 20.82
N ILE A 143 3.11 4.18 19.96
CA ILE A 143 3.97 3.33 19.12
C ILE A 143 3.86 3.83 17.67
N THR A 144 4.85 4.61 17.25
CA THR A 144 4.95 5.13 15.88
C THR A 144 6.34 4.90 15.31
N TRP A 145 6.41 4.65 14.01
CA TRP A 145 7.69 4.57 13.30
C TRP A 145 8.39 5.93 13.26
N ASN A 146 7.64 7.03 13.29
CA ASN A 146 8.17 8.39 13.23
C ASN A 146 9.14 8.72 14.37
N LYS A 147 9.12 7.96 15.48
CA LYS A 147 10.06 8.16 16.58
C LYS A 147 11.52 8.08 16.13
N ASN A 148 11.84 7.10 15.27
CA ASN A 148 13.22 6.79 14.83
C ASN A 148 13.42 6.87 13.32
N TYR A 149 12.36 7.04 12.54
CA TYR A 149 12.39 7.04 11.08
C TYR A 149 11.73 8.28 10.52
N HIS A 150 12.28 8.82 9.44
CA HIS A 150 11.56 9.82 8.65
C HIS A 150 10.48 9.10 7.84
N LEU A 151 9.25 9.61 7.81
CA LEU A 151 8.14 8.97 7.09
C LEU A 151 7.67 9.87 5.95
N ILE A 152 7.54 9.31 4.75
CA ILE A 152 6.89 9.95 3.61
C ILE A 152 5.63 9.16 3.30
N PHE A 153 4.48 9.81 3.32
CA PHE A 153 3.23 9.26 2.82
C PHE A 153 2.92 9.94 1.49
N ILE A 154 2.70 9.16 0.43
CA ILE A 154 2.32 9.69 -0.88
C ILE A 154 0.98 9.09 -1.26
N ASP A 155 0.02 9.95 -1.61
CA ASP A 155 -1.23 9.51 -2.20
C ASP A 155 -0.98 9.04 -3.63
N ASN A 156 -0.91 7.72 -3.78
CA ASN A 156 -0.47 7.06 -4.99
C ASN A 156 -1.50 6.04 -5.44
N PRO A 157 -1.75 5.90 -6.76
CA PRO A 157 -1.29 6.73 -7.89
C PRO A 157 -1.99 8.10 -8.03
N VAL A 158 -1.64 8.87 -9.05
CA VAL A 158 -2.37 10.09 -9.46
C VAL A 158 -3.88 9.83 -9.52
N GLY A 159 -4.69 10.63 -8.82
CA GLY A 159 -6.13 10.45 -8.63
C GLY A 159 -6.53 9.89 -7.26
N THR A 160 -5.57 9.35 -6.50
CA THR A 160 -5.78 8.80 -5.15
C THR A 160 -5.83 9.91 -4.11
N GLY A 161 -6.74 9.83 -3.13
CA GLY A 161 -6.74 10.75 -1.98
C GLY A 161 -6.80 12.22 -2.43
N PHE A 162 -5.77 13.00 -2.12
CA PHE A 162 -5.63 14.38 -2.61
C PHE A 162 -4.89 14.51 -3.95
N SER A 163 -4.17 13.49 -4.41
CA SER A 163 -3.54 13.48 -5.73
C SER A 163 -4.59 13.50 -6.83
N PHE A 164 -4.32 14.21 -7.93
CA PHE A 164 -5.32 14.42 -8.99
C PHE A 164 -4.69 14.61 -10.36
N THR A 165 -5.50 14.42 -11.40
CA THR A 165 -5.19 14.81 -12.78
C THR A 165 -6.32 15.66 -13.36
N GLY A 166 -5.99 16.55 -14.30
CA GLY A 166 -6.96 17.32 -15.07
C GLY A 166 -7.46 16.59 -16.33
N ASN A 167 -6.89 15.43 -16.66
CA ASN A 167 -7.21 14.66 -17.86
C ASN A 167 -7.10 13.15 -17.60
N ASP A 168 -8.03 12.37 -18.16
CA ASP A 168 -8.10 10.90 -18.05
C ASP A 168 -6.84 10.18 -18.57
N GLN A 169 -6.10 10.79 -19.49
CA GLN A 169 -4.81 10.27 -19.96
C GLN A 169 -3.73 10.29 -18.87
N GLY A 170 -3.89 11.12 -17.84
CA GLY A 170 -2.98 11.20 -16.70
C GLY A 170 -3.13 10.10 -15.65
N TYR A 171 -4.18 9.27 -15.71
CA TYR A 171 -4.28 8.11 -14.82
C TYR A 171 -3.32 7.00 -15.23
N ALA A 172 -2.69 6.36 -14.25
CA ALA A 172 -1.86 5.18 -14.47
C ALA A 172 -2.71 3.99 -14.94
N ARG A 173 -2.19 3.21 -15.90
CA ARG A 173 -2.83 1.98 -16.42
C ARG A 173 -1.97 0.73 -16.23
N SER A 174 -0.78 0.91 -15.67
CA SER A 174 0.24 -0.11 -15.48
C SER A 174 1.13 0.26 -14.30
N GLN A 175 1.84 -0.73 -13.75
CA GLN A 175 2.86 -0.46 -12.74
C GLN A 175 4.04 0.39 -13.27
N GLU A 176 4.28 0.39 -14.58
CA GLU A 176 5.29 1.23 -15.22
C GLU A 176 4.90 2.72 -15.17
N ASP A 177 3.62 3.04 -15.39
CA ASP A 177 3.09 4.40 -15.20
C ASP A 177 3.20 4.84 -13.74
N VAL A 178 2.77 3.98 -12.81
CA VAL A 178 2.85 4.25 -11.37
C VAL A 178 4.29 4.53 -10.95
N ALA A 179 5.23 3.66 -11.35
CA ALA A 179 6.64 3.81 -11.01
C ALA A 179 7.27 5.06 -11.65
N ARG A 180 6.88 5.42 -12.88
CA ARG A 180 7.32 6.67 -13.54
C ARG A 180 6.94 7.89 -12.71
N ASP A 181 5.67 7.98 -12.32
CA ASP A 181 5.13 9.16 -11.64
C ASP A 181 5.66 9.25 -10.20
N LEU A 182 5.70 8.14 -9.46
CA LEU A 182 6.36 8.07 -8.15
C LEU A 182 7.84 8.45 -8.21
N TYR A 183 8.58 7.99 -9.22
CA TYR A 183 9.99 8.35 -9.38
C TYR A 183 10.18 9.84 -9.63
N SER A 184 9.31 10.45 -10.44
CA SER A 184 9.29 11.90 -10.65
C SER A 184 9.03 12.66 -9.35
N ALA A 185 8.02 12.24 -8.57
CA ALA A 185 7.72 12.82 -7.27
C ALA A 185 8.91 12.68 -6.29
N LEU A 186 9.49 11.48 -6.13
CA LEU A 186 10.62 11.26 -5.23
C LEU A 186 11.87 12.05 -5.64
N THR A 187 12.14 12.17 -6.94
CA THR A 187 13.26 12.98 -7.43
C THR A 187 13.08 14.44 -7.03
N GLN A 188 11.88 14.99 -7.20
CA GLN A 188 11.55 16.35 -6.79
C GLN A 188 11.58 16.53 -5.27
N PHE A 189 11.08 15.55 -4.52
CA PHE A 189 11.18 15.53 -3.06
C PHE A 189 12.64 15.64 -2.60
N PHE A 190 13.55 14.82 -3.12
CA PHE A 190 14.97 14.88 -2.73
C PHE A 190 15.69 16.14 -3.25
N GLN A 191 15.13 16.88 -4.21
CA GLN A 191 15.61 18.21 -4.58
C GLN A 191 15.20 19.28 -3.55
N ILE A 192 14.03 19.17 -2.93
CA ILE A 192 13.57 20.07 -1.86
C ILE A 192 14.28 19.75 -0.53
N TYR A 193 14.36 18.46 -0.21
CA TYR A 193 14.86 17.93 1.05
C TYR A 193 16.26 17.33 0.88
N THR A 194 17.17 18.07 0.26
CA THR A 194 18.55 17.64 -0.07
C THR A 194 19.34 17.10 1.13
N ASP A 195 19.14 17.65 2.33
CA ASP A 195 19.78 17.19 3.57
C ASP A 195 19.38 15.77 3.98
N TYR A 196 18.31 15.24 3.36
CA TYR A 196 17.79 13.89 3.56
C TYR A 196 18.21 12.92 2.44
N ALA A 197 18.77 13.42 1.33
CA ALA A 197 19.08 12.59 0.16
C ALA A 197 20.16 11.52 0.42
N SER A 198 21.02 11.77 1.42
CA SER A 198 22.06 10.81 1.83
C SER A 198 21.55 9.72 2.78
N ASN A 199 20.38 9.89 3.39
CA ASN A 199 19.84 8.93 4.35
C ASN A 199 19.49 7.59 3.69
N PRO A 200 19.59 6.46 4.40
CA PRO A 200 19.09 5.18 3.92
C PRO A 200 17.61 5.26 3.53
N PHE A 201 17.28 4.97 2.27
CA PHE A 201 15.89 5.02 1.78
C PHE A 201 15.33 3.62 1.62
N TYR A 202 14.18 3.36 2.24
CA TYR A 202 13.43 2.12 2.10
C TYR A 202 12.02 2.41 1.60
N ILE A 203 11.53 1.54 0.72
CA ILE A 203 10.17 1.62 0.19
C ILE A 203 9.33 0.58 0.91
N THR A 204 8.25 1.03 1.55
CA THR A 204 7.37 0.20 2.36
C THR A 204 5.93 0.37 1.89
N GLY A 205 5.10 -0.63 2.09
CA GLY A 205 3.70 -0.57 1.73
C GLY A 205 3.01 -1.91 1.93
N GLU A 206 1.69 -1.91 1.72
CA GLU A 206 0.86 -3.07 1.97
C GLU A 206 -0.21 -3.29 0.89
N SER A 207 -0.82 -4.47 0.87
CA SER A 207 -1.95 -4.77 -0.03
C SER A 207 -1.55 -4.65 -1.51
N TYR A 208 -2.27 -3.86 -2.31
CA TYR A 208 -1.86 -3.51 -3.68
C TYR A 208 -0.53 -2.72 -3.75
N GLY A 209 -0.07 -2.17 -2.62
CA GLY A 209 1.31 -1.73 -2.42
C GLY A 209 2.32 -2.83 -2.70
N GLY A 210 1.94 -4.11 -2.64
CA GLY A 210 2.72 -5.25 -3.13
C GLY A 210 3.07 -5.19 -4.62
N LYS A 211 2.37 -4.37 -5.41
CA LYS A 211 2.76 -4.03 -6.80
C LYS A 211 3.55 -2.74 -6.90
N TYR A 212 3.12 -1.72 -6.17
CA TYR A 212 3.74 -0.40 -6.19
C TYR A 212 5.18 -0.47 -5.69
N VAL A 213 5.38 -1.08 -4.52
CA VAL A 213 6.67 -1.15 -3.82
C VAL A 213 7.75 -1.81 -4.68
N PRO A 214 7.57 -3.03 -5.24
CA PRO A 214 8.58 -3.61 -6.13
C PRO A 214 8.80 -2.76 -7.40
N SER A 215 7.75 -2.14 -7.93
CA SER A 215 7.83 -1.39 -9.18
C SER A 215 8.61 -0.09 -9.05
N ILE A 216 8.36 0.71 -8.01
CA ILE A 216 9.17 1.90 -7.74
C ILE A 216 10.59 1.53 -7.28
N THR A 217 10.76 0.44 -6.51
CA THR A 217 12.09 -0.03 -6.09
C THR A 217 12.93 -0.41 -7.31
N TYR A 218 12.36 -1.17 -8.25
CA TYR A 218 13.01 -1.53 -9.51
C TYR A 218 13.33 -0.31 -10.36
N LYS A 219 12.38 0.64 -10.49
CA LYS A 219 12.61 1.88 -11.23
C LYS A 219 13.78 2.69 -10.67
N ILE A 220 13.84 2.90 -9.35
CA ILE A 220 14.97 3.60 -8.72
C ILE A 220 16.28 2.85 -8.94
N HIS A 221 16.28 1.52 -8.83
CA HIS A 221 17.48 0.72 -9.09
C HIS A 221 18.03 0.96 -10.50
N VAL A 222 17.17 0.88 -11.52
CA VAL A 222 17.55 1.09 -12.92
C VAL A 222 18.07 2.52 -13.14
N GLU A 223 17.36 3.53 -12.62
CA GLU A 223 17.77 4.93 -12.79
C GLU A 223 19.08 5.25 -12.06
N ASN A 224 19.33 4.65 -10.89
CA ASN A 224 20.58 4.84 -10.17
C ASN A 224 21.82 4.31 -10.91
N GLN A 225 21.63 3.38 -11.86
CA GLN A 225 22.70 2.89 -12.74
C GLN A 225 23.02 3.86 -13.88
N ASN A 226 22.10 4.77 -14.23
CA ASN A 226 22.30 5.74 -15.28
C ASN A 226 23.29 6.83 -14.81
N PRO A 227 24.46 6.98 -15.47
CA PRO A 227 25.45 7.98 -15.09
C PRO A 227 24.99 9.43 -15.31
N GLN A 228 23.90 9.65 -16.05
CA GLN A 228 23.34 10.99 -16.31
C GLN A 228 22.36 11.46 -15.23
N VAL A 229 21.92 10.57 -14.33
CA VAL A 229 21.01 10.94 -13.23
C VAL A 229 21.77 11.78 -12.20
N LYS A 230 21.32 13.02 -12.01
CA LYS A 230 21.97 14.01 -11.12
C LYS A 230 21.72 13.75 -9.64
N VAL A 231 20.53 13.25 -9.29
CA VAL A 231 20.12 12.95 -7.91
C VAL A 231 19.92 11.44 -7.81
N LYS A 232 20.88 10.75 -7.18
CA LYS A 232 20.74 9.33 -6.88
C LYS A 232 20.04 9.16 -5.55
N ILE A 233 19.01 8.32 -5.52
CA ILE A 233 18.29 7.99 -4.29
C ILE A 233 19.07 6.87 -3.59
N ASN A 234 19.42 7.05 -2.30
CA ASN A 234 20.18 6.07 -1.52
C ASN A 234 19.32 4.86 -1.10
N LEU A 235 18.76 4.15 -2.09
CA LEU A 235 17.90 2.99 -1.92
C LEU A 235 18.65 1.85 -1.21
N LYS A 236 18.07 1.31 -0.15
CA LYS A 236 18.62 0.18 0.61
C LYS A 236 17.77 -1.08 0.55
N GLY A 237 16.45 -0.94 0.40
CA GLY A 237 15.58 -2.10 0.37
C GLY A 237 14.11 -1.75 0.31
N MET A 238 13.30 -2.80 0.44
CA MET A 238 11.86 -2.70 0.42
C MET A 238 11.18 -3.65 1.41
N THR A 239 9.97 -3.30 1.83
CA THR A 239 9.11 -4.15 2.66
C THR A 239 7.70 -4.19 2.08
N VAL A 240 7.12 -5.37 1.98
CA VAL A 240 5.75 -5.58 1.51
C VAL A 240 4.96 -6.34 2.58
N GLY A 241 3.93 -5.69 3.12
CA GLY A 241 2.96 -6.31 4.02
C GLY A 241 1.75 -6.82 3.27
N ASP A 242 1.33 -8.05 3.51
CA ASP A 242 0.06 -8.60 3.03
C ASP A 242 -0.22 -8.26 1.56
N GLY A 243 0.82 -8.42 0.73
CA GLY A 243 0.88 -7.77 -0.58
C GLY A 243 0.46 -8.66 -1.75
N LEU A 244 -0.33 -8.11 -2.66
CA LEU A 244 -0.64 -8.73 -3.95
C LEU A 244 0.54 -8.52 -4.91
N CYS A 245 1.36 -9.55 -5.11
CA CYS A 245 2.60 -9.49 -5.90
C CYS A 245 2.55 -10.41 -7.12
N ASP A 246 1.98 -11.61 -6.96
CA ASP A 246 1.98 -12.67 -7.96
C ASP A 246 0.62 -13.38 -8.02
N PRO A 247 -0.39 -12.73 -8.63
CA PRO A 247 -1.78 -13.20 -8.57
C PRO A 247 -1.97 -14.66 -9.03
N ILE A 248 -1.21 -15.12 -10.05
CA ILE A 248 -1.28 -16.51 -10.54
C ILE A 248 -1.00 -17.56 -9.45
N ASN A 249 -0.20 -17.22 -8.44
CA ASN A 249 0.18 -18.08 -7.32
C ASN A 249 -0.41 -17.63 -5.97
N GLN A 250 -1.32 -16.65 -5.96
CA GLN A 250 -1.90 -16.06 -4.74
C GLN A 250 -3.42 -16.27 -4.57
N TYR A 251 -4.02 -17.26 -5.24
CA TYR A 251 -5.48 -17.46 -5.18
C TYR A 251 -5.95 -18.85 -4.78
N GLN A 252 -5.15 -19.67 -4.10
CA GLN A 252 -5.62 -20.96 -3.58
C GLN A 252 -6.35 -20.82 -2.22
N TYR A 253 -7.58 -20.29 -2.23
CA TYR A 253 -8.35 -20.00 -1.00
C TYR A 253 -8.99 -21.22 -0.32
N GLY A 254 -9.39 -22.25 -1.08
CA GLY A 254 -10.31 -23.27 -0.58
C GLY A 254 -9.76 -24.07 0.60
N ASP A 255 -8.51 -24.51 0.55
CA ASP A 255 -7.85 -25.21 1.67
C ASP A 255 -7.77 -24.33 2.92
N PHE A 256 -7.36 -23.07 2.76
CA PHE A 256 -7.23 -22.14 3.88
C PHE A 256 -8.57 -21.90 4.57
N LEU A 257 -9.59 -21.48 3.82
CA LEU A 257 -10.92 -21.16 4.37
C LEU A 257 -11.57 -22.38 5.04
N TYR A 258 -11.37 -23.58 4.49
CA TYR A 258 -11.85 -24.82 5.08
C TYR A 258 -11.13 -25.15 6.40
N GLN A 259 -9.80 -25.05 6.43
CA GLN A 259 -8.99 -25.40 7.60
C GLN A 259 -9.23 -24.47 8.79
N ILE A 260 -9.57 -23.20 8.55
CA ILE A 260 -9.95 -22.25 9.61
C ILE A 260 -11.44 -22.33 9.98
N GLY A 261 -12.21 -23.21 9.32
CA GLY A 261 -13.60 -23.50 9.67
C GLY A 261 -14.64 -22.49 9.17
N LEU A 262 -14.30 -21.62 8.21
CA LEU A 262 -15.24 -20.65 7.64
C LEU A 262 -16.14 -21.25 6.56
N ILE A 263 -15.72 -22.35 5.94
CA ILE A 263 -16.49 -23.04 4.90
C ILE A 263 -16.48 -24.57 5.09
N ASP A 264 -17.51 -25.25 4.61
CA ASP A 264 -17.60 -26.71 4.59
C ASP A 264 -16.98 -27.34 3.32
N GLN A 265 -17.04 -28.67 3.21
CA GLN A 265 -16.45 -29.41 2.09
C GLN A 265 -17.11 -29.09 0.73
N THR A 266 -18.42 -28.82 0.72
CA THR A 266 -19.16 -28.48 -0.50
C THR A 266 -18.76 -27.10 -0.98
N GLN A 267 -18.73 -26.14 -0.04
CA GLN A 267 -18.32 -24.76 -0.28
C GLN A 267 -16.85 -24.70 -0.72
N LYS A 268 -15.96 -25.47 -0.09
CA LYS A 268 -14.56 -25.62 -0.51
C LYS A 268 -14.45 -26.02 -1.99
N SER A 269 -15.21 -27.02 -2.42
CA SER A 269 -15.18 -27.50 -3.80
C SER A 269 -15.58 -26.40 -4.80
N TYR A 270 -16.52 -25.54 -4.42
CA TYR A 270 -16.88 -24.36 -5.22
C TYR A 270 -15.74 -23.33 -5.26
N VAL A 271 -15.14 -23.01 -4.11
CA VAL A 271 -14.00 -22.07 -4.03
C VAL A 271 -12.81 -22.57 -4.87
N ASP A 272 -12.47 -23.86 -4.76
CA ASP A 272 -11.39 -24.48 -5.55
C ASP A 272 -11.66 -24.38 -7.06
N LEU A 273 -12.92 -24.53 -7.50
CA LEU A 273 -13.29 -24.34 -8.90
C LEU A 273 -13.14 -22.87 -9.35
N GLN A 274 -13.63 -21.90 -8.57
CA GLN A 274 -13.52 -20.48 -8.92
C GLN A 274 -12.07 -20.03 -9.01
N THR A 275 -11.23 -20.50 -8.09
CA THR A 275 -9.80 -20.17 -8.05
C THR A 275 -9.03 -20.82 -9.20
N ALA A 276 -9.37 -22.05 -9.59
CA ALA A 276 -8.82 -22.67 -10.80
C ALA A 276 -9.20 -21.91 -12.08
N LEU A 277 -10.46 -21.46 -12.19
CA LEU A 277 -10.92 -20.63 -13.33
C LEU A 277 -10.20 -19.28 -13.37
N MET A 278 -9.94 -18.67 -12.21
CA MET A 278 -9.20 -17.43 -12.11
C MET A 278 -7.76 -17.61 -12.61
N ARG A 279 -7.05 -18.64 -12.13
CA ARG A 279 -5.69 -18.96 -12.59
C ARG A 279 -5.65 -19.22 -14.09
N TYR A 280 -6.60 -20.00 -14.61
CA TYR A 280 -6.72 -20.24 -16.05
C TYR A 280 -6.91 -18.93 -16.83
N SER A 281 -7.78 -18.03 -16.36
CA SER A 281 -7.96 -16.72 -16.99
C SER A 281 -6.68 -15.88 -16.98
N ILE A 282 -5.91 -15.91 -15.90
CA ILE A 282 -4.59 -15.23 -15.81
C ILE A 282 -3.61 -15.82 -16.83
N GLU A 283 -3.52 -17.15 -16.94
CA GLU A 283 -2.64 -17.83 -17.91
C GLU A 283 -3.01 -17.50 -19.36
N GLN A 284 -4.28 -17.19 -19.62
CA GLN A 284 -4.75 -16.74 -20.94
C GLN A 284 -4.67 -15.22 -21.12
N GLU A 285 -4.02 -14.49 -20.20
CA GLU A 285 -3.91 -13.03 -20.18
C GLU A 285 -5.27 -12.31 -20.14
N ARG A 286 -6.33 -13.00 -19.71
CA ARG A 286 -7.67 -12.44 -19.51
C ARG A 286 -7.79 -11.90 -18.09
N TYR A 287 -6.99 -10.87 -17.81
CA TYR A 287 -6.83 -10.31 -16.46
C TYR A 287 -8.12 -9.73 -15.89
N ILE A 288 -8.93 -9.06 -16.72
CA ILE A 288 -10.23 -8.52 -16.29
C ILE A 288 -11.21 -9.64 -15.95
N ASP A 289 -11.24 -10.73 -16.72
CA ASP A 289 -12.07 -11.91 -16.42
C ASP A 289 -11.67 -12.54 -15.09
N ALA A 290 -10.35 -12.67 -14.85
CA ALA A 290 -9.83 -13.14 -13.57
C ALA A 290 -10.23 -12.23 -12.40
N PHE A 291 -10.18 -10.91 -12.59
CA PHE A 291 -10.64 -9.94 -11.58
C PHE A 291 -12.12 -10.09 -11.25
N HIS A 292 -13.00 -10.24 -12.25
CA HIS A 292 -14.42 -10.45 -11.99
C HIS A 292 -14.70 -11.74 -11.21
N LEU A 293 -13.93 -12.81 -11.42
CA LEU A 293 -14.02 -14.03 -10.62
C LEU A 293 -13.59 -13.80 -9.17
N PHE A 294 -12.51 -13.04 -8.96
CA PHE A 294 -12.05 -12.66 -7.63
C PHE A 294 -13.09 -11.80 -6.90
N ASP A 295 -13.65 -10.82 -7.60
CA ASP A 295 -14.68 -9.94 -7.04
C ASP A 295 -15.91 -10.74 -6.61
N ALA A 296 -16.44 -11.59 -7.49
CA ALA A 296 -17.58 -12.45 -7.17
C ALA A 296 -17.31 -13.38 -5.98
N LEU A 297 -16.08 -13.88 -5.86
CA LEU A 297 -15.69 -14.83 -4.82
C LEU A 297 -15.54 -14.16 -3.45
N LEU A 298 -14.76 -13.09 -3.36
CA LEU A 298 -14.31 -12.53 -2.08
C LEU A 298 -14.85 -11.11 -1.83
N ASN A 299 -14.73 -10.23 -2.81
CA ASN A 299 -14.84 -8.79 -2.60
C ASN A 299 -16.30 -8.28 -2.68
N GLY A 300 -16.95 -8.47 -3.82
CA GLY A 300 -18.38 -8.26 -4.05
C GLY A 300 -18.78 -6.80 -4.15
N ASP A 301 -17.98 -5.99 -4.84
CA ASP A 301 -18.16 -4.55 -4.96
C ASP A 301 -18.36 -4.04 -6.39
N LEU A 302 -17.88 -4.74 -7.42
CA LEU A 302 -18.26 -4.45 -8.82
C LEU A 302 -19.62 -4.98 -9.17
N LEU A 303 -19.97 -6.13 -8.63
CA LEU A 303 -21.25 -6.77 -8.90
C LEU A 303 -22.31 -6.14 -8.01
N ASN A 304 -23.51 -5.92 -8.54
CA ASN A 304 -24.69 -5.49 -7.77
C ASN A 304 -25.20 -6.59 -6.80
N THR A 305 -24.33 -7.50 -6.39
CA THR A 305 -24.59 -8.70 -5.58
C THR A 305 -23.50 -8.83 -4.53
N THR A 306 -23.84 -9.41 -3.38
CA THR A 306 -22.87 -9.78 -2.35
C THR A 306 -21.90 -10.87 -2.82
N SER A 307 -20.65 -10.83 -2.34
CA SER A 307 -19.66 -11.87 -2.64
C SER A 307 -20.07 -13.23 -2.10
N TYR A 308 -19.55 -14.29 -2.72
CA TYR A 308 -19.74 -15.65 -2.22
C TYR A 308 -19.26 -15.78 -0.77
N PHE A 309 -18.08 -15.24 -0.45
CA PHE A 309 -17.53 -15.22 0.90
C PHE A 309 -18.52 -14.65 1.92
N TYR A 310 -19.08 -13.46 1.68
CA TYR A 310 -20.07 -12.89 2.58
C TYR A 310 -21.33 -13.77 2.69
N ASN A 311 -21.81 -14.31 1.58
CA ASN A 311 -23.03 -15.12 1.55
C ASN A 311 -22.92 -16.41 2.37
N VAL A 312 -21.73 -17.01 2.43
CA VAL A 312 -21.52 -18.27 3.16
C VAL A 312 -21.00 -18.10 4.57
N THR A 313 -20.32 -16.98 4.88
CA THR A 313 -19.73 -16.72 6.21
C THR A 313 -20.50 -15.71 7.04
N GLY A 314 -21.22 -14.78 6.41
CA GLY A 314 -21.78 -13.58 7.05
C GLY A 314 -20.75 -12.51 7.43
N ILE A 315 -19.46 -12.72 7.14
CA ILE A 315 -18.36 -11.80 7.47
C ILE A 315 -18.17 -10.81 6.32
N LYS A 316 -18.16 -9.50 6.63
CA LYS A 316 -17.83 -8.46 5.64
C LYS A 316 -16.35 -8.10 5.64
N ASN A 317 -15.71 -8.17 6.80
CA ASN A 317 -14.31 -7.84 6.97
C ASN A 317 -13.41 -9.05 6.65
N TYR A 318 -12.95 -9.13 5.41
CA TYR A 318 -11.97 -10.13 4.99
C TYR A 318 -10.51 -9.74 5.33
N PHE A 319 -10.28 -8.57 5.96
CA PHE A 319 -8.94 -8.16 6.42
C PHE A 319 -8.55 -8.79 7.74
N ASN A 320 -9.53 -9.15 8.58
CA ASN A 320 -9.27 -9.84 9.83
C ASN A 320 -10.47 -10.71 10.18
N TYR A 321 -10.34 -12.03 10.01
CA TYR A 321 -11.47 -12.96 10.16
C TYR A 321 -12.00 -13.10 11.59
N LEU A 322 -11.36 -12.46 12.59
CA LEU A 322 -11.91 -12.35 13.95
C LEU A 322 -12.96 -11.24 14.09
N LEU A 323 -13.06 -10.35 13.10
CA LEU A 323 -13.98 -9.22 13.09
C LEU A 323 -15.01 -9.42 11.97
N THR A 324 -16.29 -9.16 12.26
CA THR A 324 -17.34 -9.23 11.23
C THR A 324 -17.33 -8.01 10.31
N GLU A 325 -16.95 -6.84 10.87
CA GLU A 325 -16.92 -5.53 10.23
C GLU A 325 -15.55 -4.88 10.44
N GLU A 326 -15.22 -3.89 9.62
CA GLU A 326 -14.00 -3.09 9.82
C GLU A 326 -14.17 -2.15 11.03
N PRO A 327 -13.09 -1.89 11.80
CA PRO A 327 -13.15 -0.96 12.93
C PRO A 327 -13.48 0.47 12.46
N GLU A 328 -14.49 1.09 13.07
CA GLU A 328 -15.00 2.41 12.66
C GLU A 328 -13.91 3.49 12.76
N GLU A 329 -13.02 3.37 13.74
CA GLU A 329 -11.95 4.32 14.01
C GLU A 329 -10.95 4.48 12.86
N GLN A 330 -10.87 3.49 11.97
CA GLN A 330 -10.04 3.57 10.76
C GLN A 330 -10.51 4.67 9.80
N SER A 331 -11.75 5.15 9.97
CA SER A 331 -12.35 6.19 9.11
C SER A 331 -12.39 7.59 9.75
N TYR A 332 -12.08 7.73 11.04
CA TYR A 332 -12.25 8.99 11.78
C TYR A 332 -11.44 10.15 11.21
N PHE A 333 -10.30 9.86 10.58
CA PHE A 333 -9.44 10.90 10.02
C PHE A 333 -10.04 11.61 8.80
N VAL A 334 -11.00 11.00 8.09
CA VAL A 334 -11.55 11.55 6.85
C VAL A 334 -12.25 12.88 7.10
N SER A 335 -13.09 12.96 8.14
CA SER A 335 -13.76 14.20 8.51
C SER A 335 -12.76 15.27 8.95
N PHE A 336 -11.69 14.86 9.65
CA PHE A 336 -10.61 15.74 10.07
C PHE A 336 -9.88 16.36 8.87
N ILE A 337 -9.37 15.57 7.92
CA ILE A 337 -8.60 16.10 6.78
C ILE A 337 -9.45 16.85 5.76
N THR A 338 -10.77 16.64 5.77
CA THR A 338 -11.71 17.36 4.88
C THR A 338 -12.30 18.63 5.50
N HIS A 339 -11.99 18.92 6.77
CA HIS A 339 -12.39 20.17 7.39
C HIS A 339 -11.62 21.37 6.79
N PRO A 340 -12.27 22.51 6.48
CA PRO A 340 -11.63 23.65 5.80
C PRO A 340 -10.31 24.10 6.42
N GLU A 341 -10.29 24.34 7.74
CA GLU A 341 -9.07 24.70 8.46
C GLU A 341 -7.93 23.69 8.29
N ARG A 342 -8.25 22.40 8.29
CA ARG A 342 -7.22 21.35 8.12
C ARG A 342 -6.74 21.31 6.69
N ARG A 343 -7.62 21.47 5.71
CA ARG A 343 -7.26 21.54 4.29
C ARG A 343 -6.30 22.69 4.00
N LYS A 344 -6.53 23.84 4.63
CA LYS A 344 -5.63 25.00 4.59
C LYS A 344 -4.28 24.69 5.21
N GLN A 345 -4.27 24.09 6.40
CA GLN A 345 -3.04 23.75 7.13
C GLN A 345 -2.16 22.73 6.40
N ILE A 346 -2.76 21.77 5.70
CA ILE A 346 -2.03 20.73 4.95
C ILE A 346 -1.86 21.08 3.47
N HIS A 347 -2.17 22.32 3.09
CA HIS A 347 -1.92 22.88 1.76
C HIS A 347 -2.65 22.17 0.60
N VAL A 348 -3.84 21.61 0.86
CA VAL A 348 -4.65 20.93 -0.17
C VAL A 348 -5.72 21.81 -0.79
N GLY A 349 -5.97 23.00 -0.22
CA GLY A 349 -6.88 23.99 -0.77
C GLY A 349 -8.30 23.45 -0.97
N ASN A 350 -8.93 23.74 -2.11
CA ASN A 350 -10.29 23.30 -2.46
C ASN A 350 -10.38 21.94 -3.21
N LEU A 351 -9.30 21.14 -3.23
CA LEU A 351 -9.29 19.82 -3.91
C LEU A 351 -10.03 18.71 -3.13
N SER A 352 -11.01 18.07 -3.76
CA SER A 352 -11.84 17.05 -3.10
C SER A 352 -11.06 15.76 -2.80
N TYR A 353 -11.00 15.38 -1.53
CA TYR A 353 -10.38 14.13 -1.08
C TYR A 353 -11.14 12.93 -1.65
N GLY A 354 -10.41 12.03 -2.30
CA GLY A 354 -10.90 10.75 -2.78
C GLY A 354 -11.76 10.81 -4.05
N SER A 355 -11.96 12.00 -4.64
CA SER A 355 -12.92 12.21 -5.74
C SER A 355 -12.60 11.46 -7.04
N GLN A 356 -11.34 11.06 -7.24
CA GLN A 356 -10.88 10.32 -8.41
C GLN A 356 -10.41 8.88 -8.09
N SER A 357 -10.50 8.43 -6.83
CA SER A 357 -9.93 7.14 -6.40
C SER A 357 -10.58 5.95 -7.10
N ASP A 358 -11.91 5.93 -7.21
CA ASP A 358 -12.66 4.91 -7.96
C ASP A 358 -12.24 4.85 -9.44
N ILE A 359 -11.75 5.97 -10.00
CA ILE A 359 -11.25 6.01 -11.39
C ILE A 359 -9.88 5.34 -11.45
N VAL A 360 -8.97 5.67 -10.53
CA VAL A 360 -7.63 5.05 -10.44
C VAL A 360 -7.73 3.53 -10.47
N GLU A 361 -8.63 3.01 -9.65
CA GLU A 361 -8.89 1.59 -9.56
C GLU A 361 -9.38 0.99 -10.88
N LYS A 362 -10.38 1.62 -11.51
CA LYS A 362 -10.88 1.19 -12.82
C LYS A 362 -9.79 1.18 -13.87
N MET A 363 -8.90 2.16 -13.84
CA MET A 363 -7.79 2.27 -14.81
C MET A 363 -6.73 1.19 -14.59
N LEU A 364 -6.64 0.61 -13.38
CA LEU A 364 -5.72 -0.46 -13.01
C LEU A 364 -6.38 -1.86 -12.96
N LEU A 365 -7.65 -2.00 -13.33
CA LEU A 365 -8.35 -3.30 -13.35
C LEU A 365 -7.57 -4.39 -14.11
N ASN A 366 -7.02 -4.04 -15.28
CA ASN A 366 -6.24 -4.95 -16.09
C ASN A 366 -4.86 -5.30 -15.46
N ASP A 367 -4.32 -4.43 -14.61
CA ASP A 367 -3.04 -4.62 -13.92
C ASP A 367 -3.17 -5.53 -12.68
N MET A 368 -4.36 -5.57 -12.06
CA MET A 368 -4.57 -6.29 -10.79
C MET A 368 -4.20 -7.75 -10.83
N MET A 369 -4.44 -8.41 -11.96
CA MET A 369 -4.18 -9.84 -12.13
C MET A 369 -2.83 -10.15 -12.80
N GLN A 370 -2.00 -9.14 -13.07
CA GLN A 370 -0.63 -9.31 -13.60
C GLN A 370 0.40 -9.53 -12.49
N SER A 371 1.48 -10.25 -12.78
CA SER A 371 2.56 -10.49 -11.81
C SER A 371 3.62 -9.39 -11.82
N VAL A 372 4.10 -9.02 -10.64
CA VAL A 372 5.32 -8.21 -10.43
C VAL A 372 6.43 -8.99 -9.74
N ALA A 373 6.28 -10.32 -9.55
CA ALA A 373 7.23 -11.16 -8.84
C ALA A 373 8.67 -11.03 -9.38
N TRP A 374 8.81 -10.93 -10.71
CA TRP A 374 10.12 -10.76 -11.36
C TRP A 374 10.86 -9.49 -10.93
N LYS A 375 10.14 -8.41 -10.56
CA LYS A 375 10.75 -7.19 -10.03
C LYS A 375 11.34 -7.44 -8.64
N ILE A 376 10.69 -8.27 -7.83
CA ILE A 376 11.18 -8.69 -6.51
C ILE A 376 12.44 -9.55 -6.66
N GLU A 377 12.46 -10.48 -7.62
CA GLU A 377 13.66 -11.27 -7.96
C GLU A 377 14.82 -10.36 -8.38
N ALA A 378 14.58 -9.40 -9.27
CA ALA A 378 15.59 -8.45 -9.73
C ALA A 378 16.18 -7.64 -8.56
N ILE A 379 15.34 -7.13 -7.67
CA ILE A 379 15.76 -6.37 -6.49
C ILE A 379 16.56 -7.23 -5.51
N ALA A 380 16.11 -8.45 -5.24
CA ALA A 380 16.84 -9.38 -4.36
C ALA A 380 18.20 -9.78 -4.95
N ASN A 381 18.29 -10.00 -6.26
CA ASN A 381 19.55 -10.29 -6.97
C ASN A 381 20.50 -9.08 -7.02
N ALA A 382 19.96 -7.85 -6.98
CA ALA A 382 20.73 -6.61 -6.90
C ALA A 382 21.28 -6.32 -5.48
N ASN A 383 21.16 -7.26 -4.54
CA ASN A 383 21.62 -7.16 -3.14
C ASN A 383 20.92 -6.07 -2.31
N TYR A 384 19.72 -5.63 -2.71
CA TYR A 384 18.86 -4.87 -1.81
C TYR A 384 18.23 -5.79 -0.77
N SER A 385 17.85 -5.19 0.35
CA SER A 385 17.13 -5.89 1.42
C SER A 385 15.65 -6.00 1.07
N VAL A 386 15.06 -7.16 1.25
CA VAL A 386 13.65 -7.42 0.96
C VAL A 386 12.99 -8.06 2.17
N MET A 387 11.88 -7.50 2.63
CA MET A 387 11.02 -8.14 3.63
C MET A 387 9.63 -8.35 3.03
N ILE A 388 9.17 -9.60 3.04
CA ILE A 388 7.77 -9.94 2.80
C ILE A 388 7.19 -10.40 4.14
N TYR A 389 6.11 -9.78 4.59
CA TYR A 389 5.45 -10.15 5.83
C TYR A 389 3.94 -10.26 5.65
N ASN A 390 3.30 -11.08 6.48
CA ASN A 390 1.85 -11.26 6.50
C ASN A 390 1.29 -11.31 7.91
N GLY A 391 0.11 -10.74 8.09
CA GLY A 391 -0.78 -11.01 9.21
C GLY A 391 -1.34 -12.43 9.15
N GLN A 392 -1.35 -13.12 10.27
CA GLN A 392 -1.90 -14.47 10.38
C GLN A 392 -3.41 -14.55 10.09
N LEU A 393 -4.14 -13.46 10.35
CA LEU A 393 -5.60 -13.39 10.35
C LEU A 393 -6.18 -12.80 9.06
N ASP A 394 -5.33 -12.45 8.09
CA ASP A 394 -5.76 -11.92 6.80
C ASP A 394 -6.38 -13.02 5.94
N ILE A 395 -7.51 -12.72 5.29
CA ILE A 395 -8.10 -13.60 4.27
C ILE A 395 -7.67 -13.16 2.88
N ILE A 396 -7.72 -11.87 2.55
CA ILE A 396 -7.53 -11.42 1.16
C ILE A 396 -6.13 -11.75 0.64
N ILE A 397 -5.11 -11.65 1.48
CA ILE A 397 -3.73 -12.08 1.16
C ILE A 397 -3.24 -13.01 2.27
N ALA A 398 -3.97 -14.10 2.49
CA ALA A 398 -3.66 -15.06 3.55
C ALA A 398 -2.23 -15.62 3.48
N VAL A 399 -1.66 -15.95 4.65
CA VAL A 399 -0.29 -16.47 4.78
C VAL A 399 0.03 -17.62 3.81
N PRO A 400 -0.82 -18.66 3.62
CA PRO A 400 -0.51 -19.73 2.68
C PRO A 400 -0.34 -19.25 1.23
N LEU A 401 -1.09 -18.22 0.82
CA LEU A 401 -1.03 -17.62 -0.51
C LEU A 401 0.32 -16.92 -0.70
N THR A 402 0.78 -16.16 0.29
CA THR A 402 2.11 -15.55 0.24
C THR A 402 3.22 -16.60 0.20
N MET A 403 3.12 -17.64 1.04
CA MET A 403 4.13 -18.69 1.10
C MET A 403 4.26 -19.43 -0.24
N GLU A 404 3.15 -19.63 -0.95
CA GLU A 404 3.13 -20.27 -2.26
C GLU A 404 3.96 -19.48 -3.27
N TRP A 405 3.60 -18.22 -3.57
CA TRP A 405 4.32 -17.46 -4.60
C TRP A 405 5.78 -17.16 -4.22
N VAL A 406 6.08 -16.87 -2.95
CA VAL A 406 7.46 -16.64 -2.51
C VAL A 406 8.32 -17.89 -2.74
N SER A 407 7.74 -19.09 -2.64
CA SER A 407 8.44 -20.34 -2.92
C SER A 407 8.74 -20.58 -4.40
N GLN A 408 8.03 -19.88 -5.29
CA GLN A 408 8.19 -19.91 -6.74
C GLN A 408 9.24 -18.92 -7.25
N LEU A 409 9.68 -17.96 -6.43
CA LEU A 409 10.68 -16.96 -6.84
C LEU A 409 11.98 -17.62 -7.26
N ASN A 410 12.54 -17.15 -8.37
CA ASN A 410 13.79 -17.58 -8.95
C ASN A 410 14.89 -16.51 -8.79
N TRP A 411 15.65 -16.59 -7.70
CA TRP A 411 16.69 -15.62 -7.35
C TRP A 411 17.81 -16.30 -6.57
N ILE A 412 18.91 -15.57 -6.31
CA ILE A 412 20.14 -16.13 -5.73
C ILE A 412 19.94 -16.85 -4.37
N GLY A 413 18.92 -16.47 -3.60
CA GLY A 413 18.61 -17.05 -2.29
C GLY A 413 17.48 -18.08 -2.28
N THR A 414 16.91 -18.49 -3.42
CA THR A 414 15.78 -19.43 -3.48
C THR A 414 16.02 -20.72 -2.70
N ASP A 415 17.15 -21.39 -2.95
CA ASP A 415 17.48 -22.66 -2.28
C ASP A 415 17.82 -22.50 -0.81
N GLU A 416 18.36 -21.35 -0.42
CA GLU A 416 18.60 -21.03 0.99
C GLU A 416 17.27 -20.81 1.72
N LEU A 417 16.36 -20.00 1.17
CA LEU A 417 15.05 -19.71 1.75
C LEU A 417 14.19 -20.97 1.90
N ARG A 418 14.21 -21.85 0.89
CA ARG A 418 13.48 -23.13 0.92
C ARG A 418 13.98 -24.03 2.05
N ARG A 419 15.30 -24.10 2.25
CA ARG A 419 15.93 -24.91 3.30
C ARG A 419 15.96 -24.24 4.67
N ALA A 420 15.78 -22.92 4.73
CA ALA A 420 15.82 -22.16 5.97
C ALA A 420 14.75 -22.64 6.94
N SER A 421 15.18 -22.95 8.17
CA SER A 421 14.25 -23.27 9.26
C SER A 421 13.48 -22.03 9.68
N ARG A 422 12.17 -22.20 9.88
CA ARG A 422 11.29 -21.16 10.41
C ARG A 422 11.59 -20.97 11.89
N LYS A 423 12.05 -19.78 12.28
CA LYS A 423 12.38 -19.45 13.68
C LYS A 423 11.17 -18.85 14.38
N VAL A 424 10.91 -19.29 15.61
CA VAL A 424 9.95 -18.65 16.52
C VAL A 424 10.57 -17.34 17.01
N TRP A 425 9.79 -16.26 16.97
CA TRP A 425 10.23 -14.93 17.38
C TRP A 425 9.32 -14.35 18.46
N LYS A 426 9.94 -13.63 19.39
CA LYS A 426 9.33 -12.87 20.49
C LYS A 426 9.89 -11.45 20.49
N VAL A 427 9.09 -10.47 20.92
CA VAL A 427 9.53 -9.06 20.94
C VAL A 427 10.62 -8.82 21.98
N ALA A 428 10.53 -9.46 23.14
CA ALA A 428 11.54 -9.41 24.20
C ALA A 428 11.83 -10.80 24.77
N ASP A 429 12.89 -10.90 25.59
CA ASP A 429 13.20 -12.09 26.37
C ASP A 429 13.45 -11.69 27.84
N PRO A 430 12.64 -12.16 28.81
CA PRO A 430 11.45 -12.99 28.61
C PRO A 430 10.25 -12.19 28.10
N ASP A 431 9.57 -12.70 27.08
CA ASP A 431 8.20 -12.31 26.71
C ASP A 431 7.37 -13.60 26.70
N PRO A 432 6.24 -13.68 27.42
CA PRO A 432 5.38 -14.86 27.40
C PRO A 432 4.78 -15.10 26.00
N GLU A 433 4.58 -14.04 25.20
CA GLU A 433 3.89 -14.12 23.93
C GLU A 433 4.83 -14.39 22.74
N ILE A 434 4.41 -15.28 21.85
CA ILE A 434 5.06 -15.48 20.55
C ILE A 434 4.53 -14.42 19.59
N ALA A 435 5.44 -13.56 19.12
CA ALA A 435 5.16 -12.49 18.17
C ALA A 435 4.88 -13.02 16.76
N GLY A 436 5.62 -14.04 16.35
CA GLY A 436 5.54 -14.53 14.99
C GLY A 436 6.62 -15.52 14.65
N TYR A 437 6.82 -15.66 13.35
CA TYR A 437 7.75 -16.60 12.78
C TYR A 437 8.53 -15.98 11.63
N ILE A 438 9.84 -16.20 11.59
CA ILE A 438 10.72 -15.57 10.60
C ILE A 438 11.55 -16.66 9.91
N LYS A 439 11.62 -16.58 8.58
CA LYS A 439 12.68 -17.18 7.76
C LYS A 439 13.55 -16.08 7.20
N THR A 440 14.85 -16.35 7.11
CA THR A 440 15.83 -15.44 6.50
C THR A 440 16.63 -16.18 5.44
N ALA A 441 17.06 -15.46 4.40
CA ALA A 441 17.95 -15.97 3.37
C ALA A 441 18.89 -14.86 2.86
N ASN A 442 19.88 -15.24 2.06
CA ASN A 442 20.89 -14.39 1.45
C ASN A 442 21.59 -13.50 2.49
N ASN A 443 22.19 -14.12 3.51
CA ASN A 443 22.86 -13.42 4.62
C ASN A 443 21.96 -12.39 5.32
N ASN A 444 20.71 -12.76 5.61
CA ASN A 444 19.68 -11.90 6.22
C ASN A 444 19.30 -10.67 5.36
N ARG A 445 19.50 -10.70 4.05
CA ARG A 445 18.95 -9.68 3.15
C ARG A 445 17.50 -9.94 2.76
N PHE A 446 17.04 -11.19 2.83
CA PHE A 446 15.64 -11.53 2.58
C PHE A 446 14.97 -12.02 3.86
N PHE A 447 13.87 -11.38 4.26
CA PHE A 447 13.02 -11.76 5.39
C PHE A 447 11.66 -12.22 4.87
N LEU A 448 11.22 -13.39 5.33
CA LEU A 448 9.85 -13.87 5.15
C LEU A 448 9.23 -14.08 6.53
N ALA A 449 8.26 -13.25 6.89
CA ALA A 449 7.69 -13.21 8.23
C ALA A 449 6.18 -13.47 8.25
N THR A 450 5.74 -14.11 9.33
CA THR A 450 4.31 -14.18 9.69
C THR A 450 4.14 -13.55 11.06
N VAL A 451 3.25 -12.57 11.17
CA VAL A 451 2.91 -11.88 12.42
C VAL A 451 1.64 -12.50 12.98
N ARG A 452 1.72 -13.02 14.21
CA ARG A 452 0.55 -13.62 14.88
C ARG A 452 -0.41 -12.52 15.34
N ASN A 453 -1.69 -12.88 15.45
CA ASN A 453 -2.74 -12.00 15.98
C ASN A 453 -2.89 -10.67 15.23
N ALA A 454 -2.54 -10.65 13.94
CA ALA A 454 -2.70 -9.51 13.04
C ALA A 454 -3.42 -9.96 11.78
N GLY A 455 -4.34 -9.15 11.28
CA GLY A 455 -4.93 -9.24 9.95
C GLY A 455 -4.11 -8.46 8.93
N HIS A 456 -4.78 -7.95 7.90
CA HIS A 456 -4.18 -7.29 6.73
C HIS A 456 -3.35 -6.05 7.11
N MET A 457 -3.89 -5.17 7.96
CA MET A 457 -3.19 -3.98 8.46
C MET A 457 -2.35 -4.35 9.69
N VAL A 458 -1.26 -5.08 9.47
CA VAL A 458 -0.38 -5.58 10.55
C VAL A 458 0.08 -4.50 11.54
N PRO A 459 0.49 -3.29 11.11
CA PRO A 459 0.90 -2.26 12.07
C PRO A 459 -0.26 -1.70 12.89
N TYR A 460 -1.51 -1.76 12.40
CA TYR A 460 -2.70 -1.40 13.19
C TYR A 460 -3.01 -2.46 14.25
N ASP A 461 -3.03 -3.75 13.88
CA ASP A 461 -3.42 -4.83 14.80
C ASP A 461 -2.32 -5.15 15.83
N GLN A 462 -1.04 -5.07 15.42
CA GLN A 462 0.11 -5.44 16.26
C GLN A 462 1.26 -4.41 16.17
N PRO A 463 1.04 -3.15 16.59
CA PRO A 463 2.00 -2.06 16.38
C PRO A 463 3.37 -2.32 17.02
N ARG A 464 3.39 -2.83 18.26
CA ARG A 464 4.64 -3.17 18.98
C ARG A 464 5.42 -4.26 18.26
N VAL A 465 4.72 -5.27 17.78
CA VAL A 465 5.32 -6.43 17.10
C VAL A 465 5.88 -5.96 15.76
N MET A 466 5.08 -5.25 14.96
CA MET A 466 5.50 -4.79 13.65
C MET A 466 6.72 -3.86 13.70
N LEU A 467 6.76 -2.92 14.65
CA LEU A 467 7.93 -2.08 14.86
C LEU A 467 9.18 -2.91 15.20
N ASN A 468 9.05 -3.92 16.07
CA ASN A 468 10.18 -4.79 16.40
C ASN A 468 10.63 -5.66 15.21
N LEU A 469 9.71 -6.10 14.34
CA LEU A 469 10.05 -6.80 13.09
C LEU A 469 10.86 -5.89 12.17
N LEU A 470 10.40 -4.64 11.97
CA LEU A 470 11.10 -3.64 11.18
C LEU A 470 12.52 -3.39 11.73
N GLU A 471 12.66 -3.19 13.04
CA GLU A 471 13.96 -2.99 13.68
C GLU A 471 14.91 -4.19 13.47
N LYS A 472 14.39 -5.43 13.52
CA LYS A 472 15.17 -6.63 13.19
C LYS A 472 15.59 -6.66 11.73
N PHE A 473 14.69 -6.31 10.82
CA PHE A 473 15.01 -6.23 9.39
C PHE A 473 16.11 -5.21 9.14
N LEU A 474 16.00 -3.99 9.68
CA LEU A 474 16.96 -2.91 9.46
C LEU A 474 18.32 -3.20 10.13
N SER A 475 18.32 -3.74 11.34
CA SER A 475 19.56 -4.05 12.08
C SER A 475 20.34 -5.23 11.50
N ALA A 476 19.66 -6.12 10.77
CA ALA A 476 20.31 -7.22 10.06
C ALA A 476 21.05 -6.78 8.79
N GLN A 477 20.85 -5.54 8.32
CA GLN A 477 21.48 -5.08 7.10
C GLN A 477 22.94 -4.72 7.34
N PRO A 478 23.83 -5.06 6.39
CA PRO A 478 25.23 -4.71 6.52
C PRO A 478 25.37 -3.20 6.62
N LYS A 479 26.00 -2.75 7.71
CA LYS A 479 26.37 -1.34 7.88
C LYS A 479 27.24 -0.95 6.70
N SER A 480 26.91 0.16 6.04
CA SER A 480 27.78 0.75 5.02
C SER A 480 29.17 0.95 5.64
N GLN A 481 30.19 0.36 5.02
CA GLN A 481 31.59 0.65 5.33
C GLN A 481 31.94 2.09 4.98
#